data_AF-A0A954HVY4-F1
#
_entry.id   AF-A0A954HVY4-F1
#
_cell.length_a   1.000
_cell.length_b   1.000
_cell.length_c   1.000
_cell.angle_alpha   90.00
_cell.angle_beta   90.00
_cell.angle_gamma   90.00
#
_symmetry.space_group_name_H-M   'P 1'
#
loop_
_entity.id
_entity.type
_entity.pdbx_description
1 polymer ?
#
loop_
_entity_poly.entity_id
_entity_poly.type
_entity_poly.pdbx_seq_one_letter_code
_entity_poly.pdbx_strand_id
1 'polypeptide(L)'
;MAAPAGSSSHRKLLNYVRTNLHRMDYPRYISRGWQIGSGVSESACKTIVGRRMKGRGVRKRGSTALCQLRAAYRSEPTVWRRDWSATAN
;
A
#
# COMPACT_ATOMS: atom_id res chain seq x y z
N MET A 1 40.28 11.70 16.98
CA MET A 1 39.67 10.70 16.09
C MET A 1 38.28 11.15 15.69
N ALA A 2 38.09 11.63 14.46
CA ALA A 2 36.78 12.02 13.94
C ALA A 2 36.00 10.76 13.50
N ALA A 3 34.75 10.64 13.94
CA ALA A 3 33.87 9.53 13.57
C ALA A 3 33.60 9.51 12.05
N PRO A 4 33.57 8.33 11.41
CA PRO A 4 33.44 8.25 9.95
C PRO A 4 32.09 8.78 9.46
N ALA A 5 32.09 9.33 8.23
CA ALA A 5 30.97 10.00 7.56
C ALA A 5 29.71 9.13 7.33
N GLY A 6 29.72 7.84 7.70
CA GLY A 6 28.54 6.95 7.75
C GLY A 6 27.66 7.12 9.00
N SER A 7 28.05 7.98 9.94
CA SER A 7 27.41 8.13 11.27
C SER A 7 26.00 8.72 11.26
N SER A 8 25.63 9.54 10.25
CA SER A 8 24.34 10.24 10.24
C SER A 8 23.16 9.33 9.86
N SER A 9 23.29 8.56 8.78
CA SER A 9 22.25 7.61 8.33
C SER A 9 22.09 6.45 9.30
N HIS A 10 23.20 5.96 9.87
CA HIS A 10 23.19 4.92 10.89
C HIS A 10 22.42 5.37 12.14
N ARG A 11 22.69 6.59 12.64
CA ARG A 11 21.98 7.15 13.78
C ARG A 11 20.49 7.36 13.51
N LYS A 12 20.12 7.80 12.30
CA LYS A 12 18.70 7.93 11.88
C LYS A 12 17.98 6.58 11.88
N LEU A 13 18.61 5.55 11.33
CA LEU A 13 18.05 4.20 11.31
C LEU A 13 17.86 3.65 12.72
N LEU A 14 18.89 3.76 13.58
CA LEU A 14 18.78 3.32 14.98
C LEU A 14 17.67 4.03 15.72
N ASN A 15 17.53 5.35 15.54
CA ASN A 15 16.44 6.10 16.15
C ASN A 15 15.08 5.63 15.64
N TYR A 16 14.93 5.45 14.33
CA TYR A 16 13.69 4.95 13.72
C TYR A 16 13.30 3.57 14.27
N VAL A 17 14.25 2.63 14.31
CA VAL A 17 14.01 1.29 14.83
C VAL A 17 13.61 1.37 16.31
N ARG A 18 14.40 2.05 17.15
CA ARG A 18 14.12 2.20 18.58
C ARG A 18 12.73 2.77 18.85
N THR A 19 12.35 3.84 18.16
CA THR A 19 11.02 4.46 18.32
C THR A 19 9.89 3.52 17.89
N ASN A 20 10.11 2.66 16.89
CA ASN A 20 9.08 1.77 16.35
C ASN A 20 9.11 0.34 16.91
N LEU A 21 10.01 0.01 17.85
CA LEU A 21 10.13 -1.35 18.43
C LEU A 21 8.79 -1.93 18.91
N HIS A 22 7.94 -1.09 19.52
CA HIS A 22 6.61 -1.48 20.00
C HIS A 22 5.65 -1.95 18.88
N ARG A 23 5.95 -1.66 17.62
CA ARG A 23 5.18 -2.07 16.42
C ARG A 23 5.85 -3.21 15.65
N MET A 24 6.89 -3.83 16.22
CA MET A 24 7.72 -4.85 15.56
C MET A 24 7.58 -6.23 16.22
N ASP A 25 6.44 -6.53 16.84
CA ASP A 25 6.11 -7.87 17.34
C ASP A 25 5.74 -8.81 16.17
N TYR A 26 6.71 -9.00 15.27
CA TYR A 26 6.55 -9.81 14.06
C TYR A 26 6.16 -11.26 14.35
N PRO A 27 6.72 -11.96 15.35
CA PRO A 27 6.29 -13.32 15.66
C PRO A 27 4.79 -13.40 15.95
N ARG A 28 4.25 -12.47 16.74
CA ARG A 28 2.82 -12.40 17.02
C ARG A 28 1.99 -12.05 15.79
N TYR A 29 2.46 -11.17 14.92
CA TYR A 29 1.73 -10.81 13.70
C TYR A 29 1.67 -11.98 12.72
N ILE A 30 2.78 -12.71 12.57
CA ILE A 30 2.86 -13.90 11.73
C ILE A 30 1.95 -15.01 12.30
N SER A 31 1.96 -15.24 13.62
CA SER A 31 1.09 -16.26 14.23
C SER A 31 -0.40 -15.95 14.10
N ARG A 32 -0.76 -14.66 13.96
CA ARG A 32 -2.12 -14.20 13.66
C ARG A 32 -2.46 -14.21 12.17
N GLY A 33 -1.54 -14.63 11.31
CA GLY A 33 -1.72 -14.63 9.86
C GLY A 33 -1.76 -13.24 9.23
N TRP A 34 -1.26 -12.21 9.91
CA TRP A 34 -1.28 -10.84 9.38
C TRP A 34 -0.25 -10.67 8.27
N GLN A 35 -0.65 -9.96 7.21
CA GLN A 35 0.28 -9.54 6.16
C GLN A 35 1.17 -8.41 6.69
N ILE A 36 2.42 -8.74 7.01
CA ILE A 36 3.43 -7.78 7.50
C ILE A 36 4.28 -7.17 6.37
N GLY A 37 4.21 -7.73 5.16
CA GLY A 37 4.93 -7.25 3.98
C GLY A 37 4.15 -6.21 3.19
N SER A 38 4.83 -5.21 2.65
CA SER A 38 4.21 -4.18 1.80
C SER A 38 3.86 -4.65 0.39
N GLY A 39 4.35 -5.83 -0.04
CA GLY A 39 4.24 -6.30 -1.43
C GLY A 39 2.82 -6.36 -1.97
N VAL A 40 1.85 -6.81 -1.17
CA VAL A 40 0.43 -6.82 -1.58
C VAL A 40 -0.08 -5.40 -1.79
N SER A 41 0.17 -4.50 -0.84
CA SER A 41 -0.20 -3.09 -0.93
C SER A 41 0.50 -2.37 -2.10
N GLU A 42 1.78 -2.64 -2.34
CA GLU A 42 2.54 -2.07 -3.46
C GLU A 42 2.04 -2.57 -4.81
N SER A 43 1.72 -3.86 -4.90
CA SER A 43 1.12 -4.45 -6.10
C SER A 43 -0.24 -3.84 -6.41
N ALA A 44 -1.06 -3.60 -5.38
CA ALA A 44 -2.35 -2.93 -5.50
C ALA A 44 -2.18 -1.47 -5.96
N CYS A 45 -1.27 -0.71 -5.34
CA CYS A 45 -0.94 0.66 -5.76
C CYS A 45 -0.44 0.71 -7.21
N LYS A 46 0.36 -0.25 -7.65
CA LYS A 46 0.86 -0.32 -9.04
C LYS A 46 -0.26 -0.63 -10.03
N THR A 47 -1.15 -1.57 -9.70
CA THR A 47 -2.16 -2.10 -10.64
C THR A 47 -3.47 -1.32 -10.66
N ILE A 48 -3.96 -0.88 -9.49
CA ILE A 48 -5.21 -0.12 -9.35
C ILE A 48 -4.96 1.34 -9.73
N VAL A 49 -4.02 2.00 -9.04
CA VAL A 49 -3.75 3.44 -9.20
C VAL A 49 -2.76 3.68 -10.34
N GLY A 50 -1.56 3.13 -10.25
CA GLY A 50 -0.43 3.45 -11.13
C GLY A 50 -0.72 3.25 -12.62
N ARG A 51 -1.44 2.18 -12.99
CA ARG A 51 -1.79 1.89 -14.39
C ARG A 51 -2.68 2.94 -15.07
N ARG A 52 -3.42 3.76 -14.33
CA ARG A 52 -4.35 4.75 -14.92
C ARG A 52 -4.10 6.17 -14.44
N MET A 53 -3.51 6.33 -13.26
CA MET A 53 -3.30 7.62 -12.61
C MET A 53 -1.87 8.15 -12.75
N LYS A 54 -0.97 7.40 -13.40
CA LYS A 54 0.38 7.87 -13.77
C LYS A 54 0.49 7.91 -15.29
N GLY A 55 1.19 8.92 -15.82
CA GLY A 55 1.46 9.07 -17.25
C GLY A 55 0.91 10.36 -17.84
N ARG A 56 0.82 10.43 -19.17
CA ARG A 56 0.23 11.57 -19.90
C ARG A 56 -1.28 11.34 -20.08
N GLY A 57 -2.06 12.42 -20.16
CA GLY A 57 -3.51 12.34 -20.41
C GLY A 57 -4.36 11.93 -19.19
N VAL A 58 -3.79 11.92 -17.99
CA VAL A 58 -4.51 11.57 -16.76
C VAL A 58 -5.50 12.67 -16.41
N ARG A 59 -6.76 12.29 -16.16
CA ARG A 59 -7.77 13.22 -15.66
C ARG A 59 -7.85 13.10 -14.14
N LYS A 60 -7.63 14.21 -13.43
CA LYS A 60 -7.82 14.27 -11.96
C LYS A 60 -9.29 14.16 -11.59
N ARG A 61 -10.19 14.73 -12.39
CA ARG A 61 -11.64 14.63 -12.19
C ARG A 61 -12.09 13.18 -12.41
N GLY A 62 -12.73 12.59 -11.40
CA GLY A 62 -13.19 11.20 -11.43
C GLY A 62 -12.12 10.15 -11.11
N SER A 63 -10.92 10.56 -10.68
CA SER A 63 -9.84 9.62 -10.30
C SER A 63 -10.25 8.66 -9.19
N THR A 64 -10.94 9.16 -8.16
CA THR A 64 -11.46 8.36 -7.04
C THR A 64 -12.43 7.29 -7.52
N ALA A 65 -13.45 7.67 -8.30
CA ALA A 65 -14.43 6.74 -8.85
C ALA A 65 -13.76 5.67 -9.75
N LEU A 66 -12.79 6.07 -10.57
CA LEU A 66 -12.03 5.13 -11.40
C LEU A 66 -11.17 4.18 -10.55
N CYS A 67 -10.53 4.66 -9.48
CA CYS A 67 -9.79 3.80 -8.56
C CYS A 67 -10.72 2.80 -7.86
N GLN A 68 -11.90 3.24 -7.40
CA GLN A 68 -12.91 2.37 -6.80
C GLN A 68 -13.38 1.29 -7.78
N LEU A 69 -13.74 1.68 -9.00
CA LEU A 69 -14.15 0.75 -10.06
C LEU A 69 -13.05 -0.30 -10.34
N ARG A 70 -11.80 0.15 -10.40
CA ARG A 70 -10.66 -0.75 -10.62
C ARG A 70 -10.38 -1.66 -9.43
N ALA A 71 -10.58 -1.17 -8.21
CA ALA A 71 -10.46 -1.99 -7.01
C ALA A 71 -11.53 -3.09 -7.01
N ALA A 72 -12.79 -2.76 -7.32
CA ALA A 72 -13.86 -3.75 -7.45
C ALA A 72 -13.57 -4.77 -8.55
N TYR A 73 -13.07 -4.32 -9.71
CA TYR A 73 -12.73 -5.19 -10.84
C TYR A 73 -11.50 -6.10 -10.60
N ARG A 74 -10.50 -5.64 -9.83
CA ARG A 74 -9.24 -6.38 -9.57
C ARG A 74 -9.25 -7.20 -8.29
N SER A 75 -10.25 -6.99 -7.44
CA SER A 75 -10.55 -7.84 -6.30
C SER A 75 -11.25 -9.13 -6.78
N GLU A 76 -11.95 -9.81 -5.88
CA GLU A 76 -12.70 -11.02 -6.21
C GLU A 76 -13.84 -10.75 -7.21
N PRO A 77 -14.10 -11.65 -8.18
CA PRO A 77 -15.15 -11.45 -9.21
C PRO A 77 -16.55 -11.18 -8.66
N THR A 78 -16.83 -11.65 -7.44
CA THR A 78 -18.09 -11.46 -6.72
C THR A 78 -18.31 -10.00 -6.30
N VAL A 79 -17.23 -9.26 -5.97
CA VAL A 79 -17.30 -7.86 -5.54
C VAL A 79 -17.76 -6.97 -6.69
N TRP A 80 -17.16 -7.14 -7.88
CA TRP A 80 -17.60 -6.45 -9.09
C TRP A 80 -19.08 -6.72 -9.40
N ARG A 81 -19.50 -7.99 -9.36
CA ARG A 81 -20.88 -8.39 -9.65
C ARG A 81 -21.86 -7.80 -8.64
N ARG A 82 -21.53 -7.81 -7.34
CA ARG A 82 -22.35 -7.21 -6.28
C ARG A 82 -22.51 -5.71 -6.51
N ASP A 83 -21.40 -4.99 -6.67
CA ASP A 83 -21.41 -3.54 -6.76
C ASP A 83 -22.12 -3.06 -8.04
N TRP A 84 -21.94 -3.77 -9.16
CA TRP A 84 -22.64 -3.46 -10.42
C TRP A 84 -24.15 -3.70 -10.36
N SER A 85 -24.58 -4.78 -9.69
CA SER A 85 -26.01 -5.08 -9.52
C SER A 85 -26.69 -4.10 -8.57
N ALA A 86 -25.98 -3.60 -7.57
CA ALA A 86 -26.49 -2.59 -6.63
C ALA A 86 -26.71 -1.21 -7.29
N THR A 87 -26.00 -0.91 -8.38
CA THR A 87 -26.17 0.33 -9.14
C THR A 87 -27.24 0.26 -10.24
N ALA A 88 -27.86 -0.92 -10.45
CA ALA A 88 -28.87 -1.14 -11.50
C ALA A 88 -30.32 -0.94 -11.01
N ASN A 89 -30.52 -0.54 -9.75
CA ASN A 89 -31.77 -0.06 -9.16
C ASN A 89 -31.71 1.45 -8.94
#